data_AF-A0A2M9A801-F1
#
_entry.id   AF-A0A2M9A801-F1
#
_cell.length_a   1.000
_cell.length_b   1.000
_cell.length_c   1.000
_cell.angle_alpha   90.00
_cell.angle_beta   90.00
_cell.angle_gamma   90.00
#
_symmetry.space_group_name_H-M   'P 1'
#
loop_
_entity.id
_entity.type
_entity.pdbx_description
1 polymer ?
#
loop_
_entity_poly.entity_id
_entity_poly.type
_entity_poly.pdbx_seq_one_letter_code
_entity_poly.pdbx_strand_id
1 'polypeptide(L)' 'MLSTILCILASLIGTAITAFYFRRNLIRIAEKNKTIESKPKRVMNYPLTVLWYGYLLVFFVGLSVNNLIFD' A
#
# COMPACT_ATOMS: atom_id res chain seq x y z
N MET A 1 26.80 3.83 0.74
CA MET A 1 26.67 5.17 1.38
C MET A 1 25.64 6.04 0.64
N LEU A 2 25.97 6.78 -0.43
CA LEU A 2 24.97 7.63 -1.11
C LEU A 2 23.79 6.81 -1.67
N SER A 3 24.06 5.70 -2.36
CA SER A 3 23.01 4.82 -2.92
C SER A 3 22.12 4.24 -1.83
N THR A 4 22.69 3.77 -0.72
CA THR A 4 21.95 3.25 0.45
C THR A 4 21.02 4.31 1.05
N ILE A 5 21.50 5.56 1.22
CA ILE A 5 20.69 6.68 1.71
C ILE A 5 19.52 6.97 0.76
N LEU A 6 19.77 6.98 -0.56
CA LEU A 6 18.72 7.16 -1.57
C LEU A 6 17.68 6.03 -1.53
N CYS A 7 18.11 4.78 -1.34
CA CYS A 7 17.21 3.63 -1.20
C CYS A 7 16.32 3.75 0.04
N ILE A 8 16.87 4.16 1.18
CA ILE A 8 16.11 4.39 2.42
C ILE A 8 15.10 5.54 2.24
N LEU A 9 15.51 6.65 1.62
CA LEU A 9 14.58 7.75 1.34
C LEU A 9 13.45 7.31 0.39
N ALA A 10 13.79 6.58 -0.67
CA ALA A 10 12.81 6.03 -1.60
C ALA A 10 11.85 5.05 -0.92
N SER A 11 12.33 4.22 0.00
CA SER A 11 11.48 3.26 0.71
C SER A 11 10.55 3.93 1.72
N LEU A 12 11.01 4.98 2.41
CA LEU A 12 10.17 5.79 3.30
C LEU A 12 9.08 6.53 2.52
N ILE A 13 9.45 7.19 1.42
CA ILE A 13 8.50 7.88 0.53
C ILE A 13 7.51 6.87 -0.06
N GLY A 14 7.99 5.74 -0.55
CA GLY A 14 7.18 4.66 -1.09
C GLY A 14 6.16 4.13 -0.08
N THR A 15 6.57 3.94 1.18
CA THR A 15 5.68 3.51 2.27
C THR A 15 4.59 4.54 2.53
N ALA A 16 4.96 5.82 2.66
CA ALA A 16 4.01 6.91 2.92
C ALA A 16 2.98 7.07 1.78
N ILE A 17 3.45 7.04 0.52
CA ILE A 17 2.60 7.10 -0.66
C ILE A 17 1.65 5.90 -0.70
N THR A 18 2.17 4.69 -0.46
CA THR A 18 1.37 3.46 -0.43
C THR A 18 0.24 3.55 0.59
N ALA A 19 0.55 3.97 1.82
CA ALA A 19 -0.45 4.13 2.88
C ALA A 19 -1.51 5.20 2.54
N PHE A 20 -1.08 6.34 1.99
CA PHE A 20 -1.98 7.42 1.57
C PHE A 20 -2.96 6.97 0.49
N TYR A 21 -2.46 6.35 -0.58
CA TYR A 21 -3.30 5.88 -1.68
C TYR A 21 -4.14 4.67 -1.29
N PHE A 22 -3.66 3.79 -0.41
CA PHE A 22 -4.46 2.69 0.10
C PHE A 22 -5.71 3.21 0.81
N ARG A 23 -5.54 4.13 1.76
CA ARG A 23 -6.65 4.78 2.46
C ARG A 23 -7.61 5.45 1.49
N ARG A 24 -7.08 6.22 0.52
CA ARG A 24 -7.90 6.92 -0.49
C ARG A 24 -8.74 5.97 -1.33
N ASN A 25 -8.19 4.82 -1.72
CA ASN A 25 -8.92 3.82 -2.50
C ASN A 25 -9.95 3.08 -1.67
N LEU A 26 -9.66 2.74 -0.40
CA LEU A 26 -10.65 2.16 0.50
C LEU A 26 -11.87 3.07 0.69
N ILE A 27 -11.66 4.38 0.85
CA ILE A 27 -12.76 5.36 0.95
C ILE A 27 -13.58 5.38 -0.34
N ARG A 28 -12.93 5.42 -1.50
CA ARG A 28 -13.63 5.38 -2.81
C ARG A 28 -14.43 4.10 -3.01
N ILE A 29 -13.90 2.95 -2.60
CA ILE A 29 -14.63 1.67 -2.65
C ILE A 29 -15.83 1.72 -1.69
N ALA A 30 -15.64 2.24 -0.47
CA ALA A 30 -16.73 2.38 0.49
C ALA A 30 -17.85 3.30 -0.03
N GLU A 31 -17.50 4.41 -0.68
CA GLU A 31 -18.45 5.30 -1.35
C GLU A 31 -19.20 4.61 -2.49
N LYS A 32 -18.50 3.92 -3.39
CA LYS A 32 -19.12 3.14 -4.47
C LYS A 32 -20.01 2.02 -3.94
N ASN A 33 -19.64 1.40 -2.83
CA ASN A 33 -20.41 0.31 -2.23
C ASN A 33 -21.75 0.77 -1.66
N LYS A 34 -21.96 2.08 -1.40
CA LYS A 34 -23.25 2.61 -0.93
C LYS A 34 -24.38 2.40 -1.94
N THR A 35 -24.07 2.35 -3.24
CA THR A 35 -25.07 2.22 -4.31
C THR A 35 -25.32 0.77 -4.76
N ILE A 36 -24.48 -0.19 -4.31
CA ILE A 36 -24.59 -1.59 -4.71
C ILE A 36 -25.49 -2.31 -3.71
N GLU A 37 -26.60 -2.94 -4.10
CA GLU A 37 -27.47 -3.65 -3.14
C GLU A 37 -26.88 -4.98 -2.63
N SER A 38 -26.18 -5.70 -3.51
CA SER A 38 -25.65 -7.03 -3.23
C SER A 38 -24.45 -6.99 -2.29
N LYS A 39 -24.63 -7.52 -1.06
CA LYS A 39 -23.54 -7.69 -0.06
C LYS A 39 -22.30 -8.41 -0.60
N PRO A 40 -22.38 -9.57 -1.29
CA PRO A 40 -21.18 -10.24 -1.80
C PRO A 40 -20.42 -9.40 -2.83
N LYS A 41 -21.13 -8.66 -3.71
CA LYS A 41 -20.48 -7.73 -4.66
C LYS A 41 -19.73 -6.61 -3.95
N ARG A 42 -20.25 -6.08 -2.83
CA ARG A 42 -19.55 -5.05 -2.03
C ARG A 42 -18.23 -5.57 -1.48
N VAL A 43 -18.22 -6.78 -0.92
CA VAL A 43 -17.03 -7.39 -0.32
C VAL A 43 -15.97 -7.69 -1.39
N MET A 44 -16.38 -8.19 -2.56
CA MET A 44 -15.46 -8.49 -3.66
C MET A 44 -14.71 -7.29 -4.24
N ASN A 45 -15.10 -6.05 -3.91
CA ASN A 45 -14.39 -4.85 -4.37
C ASN A 45 -13.11 -4.55 -3.57
N TYR A 46 -12.94 -5.12 -2.38
CA TYR A 46 -11.78 -4.85 -1.51
C TYR A 46 -10.53 -5.73 -1.79
N PRO A 47 -10.63 -7.05 -2.06
CA PRO A 47 -9.49 -7.95 -2.09
C PRO A 47 -8.33 -7.49 -2.97
N LEU A 48 -8.59 -7.09 -4.22
CA LEU A 48 -7.52 -6.68 -5.13
C LEU A 48 -6.80 -5.42 -4.63
N THR A 49 -7.54 -4.48 -4.03
CA THR A 49 -6.96 -3.28 -3.44
C THR A 49 -6.12 -3.63 -2.23
N VAL A 50 -6.64 -4.46 -1.32
CA VAL A 50 -5.91 -4.89 -0.12
C VAL A 50 -4.64 -5.67 -0.49
N LEU A 51 -4.73 -6.59 -1.45
CA LEU A 51 -3.57 -7.37 -1.93
C LEU A 51 -2.51 -6.48 -2.56
N TRP A 52 -2.92 -5.56 -3.45
CA TRP A 52 -1.99 -4.65 -4.13
C TRP A 52 -1.23 -3.77 -3.14
N TYR A 53 -1.96 -3.05 -2.27
CA TYR A 53 -1.33 -2.15 -1.31
C TYR A 53 -0.60 -2.90 -0.19
N GLY A 54 -1.08 -4.09 0.19
CA GLY A 54 -0.38 -4.98 1.12
C GLY A 54 0.98 -5.41 0.57
N TYR A 55 1.04 -5.82 -0.70
CA TYR A 55 2.29 -6.18 -1.36
C TYR A 55 3.28 -5.01 -1.40
N LEU A 56 2.82 -3.81 -1.80
CA LEU A 56 3.66 -2.61 -1.82
C LEU A 56 4.20 -2.26 -0.44
N LEU A 57 3.37 -2.39 0.60
CA LEU A 57 3.78 -2.08 1.97
C LEU A 57 4.86 -3.05 2.46
N VAL A 58 4.66 -4.36 2.23
CA VAL A 58 5.68 -5.38 2.53
C VAL A 58 6.96 -5.13 1.73
N PHE A 59 6.85 -4.78 0.45
CA PHE A 59 8.01 -4.48 -0.40
C PHE A 59 8.83 -3.30 0.15
N PHE A 60 8.20 -2.16 0.43
CA PHE A 60 8.93 -0.98 0.92
C PHE A 60 9.47 -1.14 2.35
N VAL A 61 8.74 -1.84 3.22
CA VAL A 61 9.26 -2.19 4.56
C VAL A 61 10.45 -3.14 4.44
N GLY A 62 10.33 -4.18 3.62
CA GLY A 62 11.43 -5.12 3.35
C GLY A 62 12.65 -4.43 2.77
N LEU A 63 12.46 -3.52 1.81
CA LEU A 63 13.52 -2.70 1.24
C LEU A 63 14.18 -1.81 2.31
N SER A 64 13.40 -1.21 3.22
CA SER A 64 13.93 -0.41 4.32
C SER A 64 14.79 -1.26 5.26
N VAL A 65 14.27 -2.41 5.71
CA VAL A 65 14.99 -3.34 6.60
C VAL A 65 16.25 -3.86 5.95
N ASN A 66 16.19 -4.22 4.67
CA ASN A 66 17.35 -4.74 3.93
C ASN A 66 18.49 -3.73 3.90
N ASN A 67 18.19 -2.48 3.55
CA ASN A 67 19.19 -1.41 3.43
C ASN A 67 19.65 -0.82 4.79
N LEU A 68 18.97 -1.14 5.90
CA LEU A 68 19.36 -0.70 7.24
C LEU A 68 20.19 -1.74 8.00
N ILE A 69 20.03 -3.03 7.71
CA ILE A 69 20.66 -4.12 8.46
C ILE A 69 21.82 -4.76 7.70
N PHE A 70 21.71 -4.92 6.39
CA PHE A 70 22.63 -5.73 5.59
C PHE A 70 23.57 -4.92 4.69
N ASP A 71 23.51 -3.59 4.78
CA ASP A 71 24.24 -2.61 3.96
C ASP A 71 25.03 -1.66 4.87
#